data_AF-A0A7L4N218-F1
#
_entry.id   AF-A0A7L4N218-F1
#
_cell.length_a   1.000
_cell.length_b   1.000
_cell.length_c   1.000
_cell.angle_alpha   90.00
_cell.angle_beta   90.00
_cell.angle_gamma   90.00
#
_symmetry.space_group_name_H-M   'P 1'
#
loop_
_entity.id
_entity.type
_entity.pdbx_description
1 polymer ?
#
loop_
_entity_poly.entity_id
_entity_poly.type
_entity_poly.pdbx_seq_one_letter_code
_entity_poly.pdbx_strand_id
1 'polypeptide(L)'
;YAQAIGIDPEKEPELLWLAEEGIMAPLPPEWKACIDPQGNLYYFNFVTRESSWEHPYDTHFRRFVIQEREKLLAGNPQKKEEKKKKKKKEKK
;
A
#
# COMPACT_ATOMS: atom_id res chain seq x y z
N TYR A 1 4.32 6.66 -3.88
CA TYR A 1 4.03 5.37 -3.23
C TYR A 1 4.08 4.18 -4.20
N ALA A 2 3.43 4.24 -5.37
CA ALA A 2 3.47 3.14 -6.35
C ALA A 2 4.90 2.62 -6.65
N GLN A 3 5.85 3.52 -6.94
CA GLN A 3 7.26 3.13 -7.14
C GLN A 3 7.94 2.54 -5.89
N ALA A 4 7.53 2.93 -4.68
CA ALA A 4 8.11 2.42 -3.43
C ALA A 4 7.86 0.90 -3.27
N ILE A 5 6.67 0.45 -3.67
CA ILE A 5 6.28 -0.96 -3.70
C ILE A 5 6.65 -1.67 -5.02
N GLY A 6 7.34 -0.97 -5.93
CA GLY A 6 7.80 -1.51 -7.22
C GLY A 6 6.74 -1.56 -8.33
N ILE A 7 5.67 -0.77 -8.23
CA ILE A 7 4.66 -0.61 -9.29
C ILE A 7 5.04 0.57 -10.17
N ASP A 8 5.11 0.32 -11.48
CA ASP A 8 5.22 1.35 -12.49
C ASP A 8 3.83 1.92 -12.83
N PRO A 9 3.52 3.19 -12.50
CA PRO A 9 2.19 3.77 -12.71
C PRO A 9 1.76 3.81 -14.19
N GLU A 10 2.73 3.91 -15.11
CA GLU A 10 2.45 3.96 -16.55
C GLU A 10 2.31 2.58 -17.20
N LYS A 11 3.02 1.57 -16.68
CA LYS A 11 3.01 0.21 -17.25
C LYS A 11 1.95 -0.68 -16.62
N GLU A 12 1.67 -0.46 -15.34
CA GLU A 12 0.82 -1.34 -14.53
C GLU A 12 -0.26 -0.53 -13.80
N PRO A 13 -1.13 0.21 -14.54
CA PRO A 13 -2.19 1.01 -13.92
C PRO A 13 -3.20 0.14 -13.17
N GLU A 14 -3.32 -1.14 -13.53
CA GLU A 14 -4.15 -2.12 -12.82
C GLU A 14 -3.59 -2.50 -11.45
N LEU A 15 -2.35 -2.14 -11.11
CA LEU A 15 -1.78 -2.37 -9.78
C LEU A 15 -1.82 -1.10 -8.92
N LEU A 16 -2.16 0.06 -9.49
CA LEU A 16 -2.23 1.34 -8.76
C LEU A 16 -3.16 1.29 -7.55
N TRP A 17 -4.21 0.46 -7.56
CA TRP A 17 -5.09 0.29 -6.41
C TRP A 17 -4.35 -0.26 -5.19
N LEU A 18 -3.28 -1.05 -5.35
CA LEU A 18 -2.43 -1.51 -4.25
C LEU A 18 -1.63 -0.33 -3.65
N ALA A 19 -1.16 0.58 -4.51
CA ALA A 19 -0.45 1.76 -4.05
C ALA A 19 -1.39 2.70 -3.28
N GLU A 20 -2.59 2.93 -3.81
CA GLU A 20 -3.59 3.76 -3.16
C GLU A 20 -4.09 3.12 -1.86
N GLU A 21 -4.30 1.80 -1.85
CA GLU A 21 -4.68 1.06 -0.65
C GLU A 21 -3.54 1.02 0.38
N GLY A 22 -2.27 1.09 -0.04
CA GLY A 22 -1.15 1.22 0.90
C GLY A 22 -0.97 2.60 1.50
N ILE A 23 -1.34 3.66 0.76
CA ILE A 23 -1.44 5.02 1.32
C ILE A 23 -2.66 5.14 2.25
N MET A 24 -3.79 4.53 1.88
CA MET A 24 -5.01 4.54 2.68
C MET A 24 -5.05 3.48 3.77
N ALA A 25 -4.10 2.54 3.78
CA ALA A 25 -4.02 1.51 4.79
C ALA A 25 -3.85 2.21 6.14
N PRO A 26 -4.66 1.85 7.14
CA PRO A 26 -4.43 2.37 8.48
C PRO A 26 -3.01 1.99 8.87
N LEU A 27 -2.17 2.99 9.12
CA LEU A 27 -0.84 2.76 9.65
C LEU A 27 -0.95 1.85 10.87
N PRO A 28 0.02 0.95 11.08
CA PRO A 28 0.08 0.22 12.33
C PRO A 28 -0.02 1.21 13.48
N PRO A 29 -0.62 0.82 14.61
CA PRO A 29 -0.77 1.71 15.74
C PRO A 29 0.56 2.30 16.17
N GLU A 30 1.70 1.65 15.90
CA GLU A 30 3.06 2.12 16.20
C GLU A 30 3.61 3.23 15.28
N TRP A 31 2.99 3.51 14.13
CA TRP A 31 3.50 4.44 13.13
C TRP A 31 2.59 5.65 12.96
N LYS A 32 3.22 6.81 12.76
CA LYS A 32 2.51 8.09 12.59
C LYS A 32 3.08 8.86 11.41
N ALA A 33 2.21 9.34 10.53
CA ALA A 33 2.57 10.27 9.49
C ALA A 33 2.82 11.66 10.11
N CYS A 34 4.03 12.18 9.92
CA CYS A 34 4.46 13.49 10.37
C CYS A 34 4.99 14.29 9.17
N ILE A 35 4.80 15.61 9.21
CA ILE A 35 5.36 16.51 8.22
C ILE A 35 6.53 17.23 8.90
N ASP A 36 7.69 17.22 8.27
CA ASP A 36 8.86 17.93 8.76
C ASP A 36 8.74 19.45 8.49
N PRO A 37 9.55 20.30 9.14
CA PRO A 37 9.54 21.75 8.90
C PRO A 37 9.79 22.18 7.44
N GLN A 38 10.43 21.33 6.63
CA GLN A 38 10.64 21.52 5.20
C GLN A 38 9.42 21.11 4.34
N GLY A 39 8.37 20.56 4.96
CA GLY A 39 7.15 20.14 4.28
C GLY A 39 7.19 18.72 3.73
N ASN A 40 8.20 17.91 4.06
CA ASN A 40 8.26 16.51 3.64
C ASN A 40 7.46 15.63 4.58
N LEU A 41 6.63 14.77 3.99
CA LEU A 41 5.90 13.73 4.72
C LEU A 41 6.87 12.58 5.04
N TYR A 42 6.99 12.23 6.32
CA TYR A 42 7.73 11.08 6.80
C TYR A 42 6.90 10.27 7.79
N TYR A 43 7.22 9.00 7.92
CA TYR A 43 6.58 8.09 8.85
C TYR A 43 7.48 7.90 10.07
N PHE A 44 6.96 8.22 11.25
CA PHE A 44 7.67 8.05 12.51
C PHE A 44 7.08 6.88 13.30
N ASN A 45 7.90 5.88 13.58
CA ASN A 45 7.58 4.79 14.48
C ASN A 45 7.85 5.26 15.92
N PHE A 46 6.83 5.38 16.76
CA PHE A 46 7.04 5.80 18.16
C PHE A 46 7.46 4.66 19.09
N VAL A 47 7.33 3.40 18.65
CA VAL A 47 7.77 2.23 19.42
C VAL A 47 9.27 2.02 19.26
N THR A 48 9.77 1.97 18.03
CA THR A 48 11.21 1.82 17.76
C THR A 48 11.96 3.15 17.74
N ARG A 49 11.24 4.29 17.71
CA ARG A 49 11.76 5.65 17.52
C ARG A 49 12.48 5.83 16.18
N GLU A 50 12.12 5.03 15.19
CA GLU A 50 12.68 5.12 13.85
C GLU A 50 11.83 6.03 12.96
N SER A 51 12.51 6.87 12.17
CA SER A 51 11.88 7.62 11.09
C SER A 51 12.15 6.90 9.78
N SER A 52 11.11 6.66 8.99
CA SER A 52 11.21 6.09 7.66
C SER A 52 10.46 6.94 6.64
N TRP A 53 11.01 7.00 5.44
CA TRP A 53 10.32 7.55 4.27
C TRP A 53 9.43 6.50 3.60
N GLU A 54 9.58 5.24 4.00
CA GLU A 54 8.86 4.08 3.50
C GLU A 54 7.78 3.67 4.49
N HIS A 55 6.64 3.21 3.99
CA HIS A 55 5.55 2.76 4.86
C HIS A 55 5.88 1.35 5.37
N PRO A 56 5.59 1.01 6.63
CA PRO A 56 5.90 -0.32 7.18
C PRO A 56 5.20 -1.47 6.43
N TYR A 57 4.11 -1.19 5.73
CA TYR A 57 3.44 -2.17 4.86
C TYR A 57 4.02 -2.27 3.44
N ASP A 58 5.02 -1.48 3.05
CA ASP A 58 5.65 -1.58 1.73
C ASP A 58 6.09 -3.01 1.42
N THR A 59 6.65 -3.72 2.40
CA THR A 59 7.03 -5.14 2.26
C THR A 59 5.84 -6.04 1.93
N HIS A 60 4.68 -5.78 2.54
CA HIS A 60 3.44 -6.52 2.26
C HIS A 60 2.91 -6.20 0.87
N PHE A 61 2.81 -4.91 0.52
CA PHE A 61 2.32 -4.48 -0.78
C PHE A 61 3.22 -4.94 -1.91
N ARG A 62 4.54 -4.88 -1.76
CA ARG A 62 5.51 -5.39 -2.74
C ARG A 62 5.32 -6.88 -3.03
N ARG A 63 5.00 -7.69 -2.01
CA ARG A 63 4.63 -9.10 -2.22
C ARG A 63 3.29 -9.26 -2.95
N PHE A 64 2.30 -8.44 -2.63
CA PHE A 64 1.02 -8.43 -3.33
C PHE A 64 1.16 -8.03 -4.80
N VAL A 65 2.00 -7.04 -5.10
CA VAL A 65 2.31 -6.58 -6.46
C VAL A 65 2.89 -7.72 -7.31
N ILE A 66 3.88 -8.43 -6.78
CA ILE A 66 4.48 -9.60 -7.46
C ILE A 66 3.40 -10.65 -7.75
N GLN A 67 2.54 -10.93 -6.76
CA GLN A 67 1.50 -11.94 -6.88
C GLN A 67 0.39 -11.55 -7.88
N GLU A 68 -0.02 -10.28 -7.90
CA GLU A 68 -1.03 -9.75 -8.82
C GLU A 68 -0.49 -9.71 -10.25
N ARG A 69 0.79 -9.35 -10.42
CA ARG A 69 1.49 -9.38 -11.71
C ARG A 69 1.55 -10.80 -12.28
N GLU A 70 1.90 -11.79 -11.46
CA GLU A 70 1.88 -13.20 -11.87
C GLU A 70 0.47 -13.67 -12.26
N LYS A 71 -0.58 -13.24 -11.54
CA LYS A 71 -1.98 -13.57 -11.90
C LYS A 71 -2.42 -12.93 -13.21
N LEU A 72 -2.03 -11.69 -13.47
CA LEU A 72 -2.30 -11.01 -14.75
C LEU A 72 -1.61 -11.74 -15.91
N LEU A 73 -0.36 -12.18 -15.71
CA LEU A 73 0.38 -13.01 -16.67
C LEU A 73 -0.21 -14.42 -16.85
N ALA A 74 -0.73 -15.03 -15.78
CA ALA A 74 -1.29 -16.39 -15.80
C ALA A 74 -2.71 -16.49 -16.41
N GLY A 75 -3.34 -15.37 -16.77
CA GLY A 75 -4.65 -15.35 -17.43
C GLY A 75 -5.84 -15.67 -16.50
N ASN A 76 -6.42 -14.60 -15.92
CA ASN A 76 -7.82 -14.48 -15.40
C ASN A 76 -8.10 -15.00 -13.95
N PRO A 77 -9.17 -14.58 -13.22
CA PRO A 77 -9.81 -13.27 -12.95
C PRO A 77 -9.93 -13.00 -11.42
N GLN A 78 -9.06 -12.20 -10.77
CA GLN A 78 -9.12 -11.99 -9.31
C GLN A 78 -9.64 -10.62 -8.80
N LYS A 79 -10.28 -9.82 -9.65
CA LYS A 79 -11.13 -8.65 -9.27
C LYS A 79 -12.26 -8.93 -8.24
N LYS A 80 -12.35 -10.13 -7.65
CA LYS A 80 -13.42 -10.54 -6.72
C LYS A 80 -13.09 -10.44 -5.23
N GLU A 81 -11.82 -10.46 -4.80
CA GLU A 81 -11.56 -10.59 -3.36
C GLU A 81 -11.57 -9.25 -2.61
N GLU A 82 -11.17 -8.15 -3.25
CA GLU A 82 -11.15 -6.84 -2.58
C GLU A 82 -12.53 -6.17 -2.49
N LYS A 83 -13.41 -6.40 -3.49
CA LYS A 83 -14.83 -6.02 -3.38
C LYS A 83 -15.53 -6.68 -2.18
N LYS A 84 -15.01 -7.81 -1.67
CA LYS A 84 -15.58 -8.49 -0.49
C LYS A 84 -15.19 -7.83 0.83
N LYS A 85 -14.03 -7.17 0.92
CA LYS A 85 -13.59 -6.47 2.14
C LYS A 85 -14.19 -5.08 2.27
N LYS A 86 -14.27 -4.29 1.18
CA LYS A 86 -14.95 -2.97 1.21
C LYS A 86 -16.43 -3.07 1.62
N LYS A 87 -17.15 -4.09 1.15
CA LYS A 87 -18.58 -4.28 1.49
C LYS A 87 -18.86 -4.67 2.94
N LYS A 88 -17.85 -5.08 3.72
CA LYS A 88 -18.01 -5.47 5.14
C LYS A 88 -17.76 -4.31 6.11
N LYS A 89 -17.11 -3.22 5.66
CA LYS A 89 -16.82 -2.04 6.51
C LYS A 89 -17.92 -0.97 6.47
N GLU A 90 -18.72 -0.90 5.40
CA GLU A 90 -19.84 0.06 5.27
C GLU A 90 -21.17 -0.38 5.90
N LYS A 91 -21.23 -1.57 6.55
CA LYS A 91 -22.50 -2.13 7.04
C LYS A 91 -22.55 -2.36 8.55
N LYS A 92 -21.76 -1.62 9.33
CA LYS A 92 -21.83 -1.63 10.80
C LYS A 92 -21.97 -0.22 11.34
#